data_AF-A0A101SA50-F1
#
_entry.id   AF-A0A101SA50-F1
#
_cell.length_a   1.000
_cell.length_b   1.000
_cell.length_c   1.000
_cell.angle_alpha   90.00
_cell.angle_beta   90.00
_cell.angle_gamma   90.00
#
_symmetry.space_group_name_H-M   'P 1'
#
loop_
_entity.id
_entity.type
_entity.pdbx_description
1 polymer ?
#
loop_
_entity_poly.entity_id
_entity_poly.type
_entity_poly.pdbx_seq_one_letter_code
_entity_poly.pdbx_strand_id
1 'polypeptide(L)'
;MLEFTDAYTLWRDLPFPRSGSSKELILTHSDLAEIDEYVTTVIRYVERGIFKPAPVDVLSMLQDLMRRIDRLGDSVSGVDQVVARSHHAYAALLDLVYRQFLHAGPPMGSDRIDEQP
;
A
#
# COMPACT_ATOMS: atom_id res chain seq x y z
N MET A 1 -3.08 -16.87 -3.81
CA MET A 1 -3.13 -15.38 -3.80
C MET A 1 -3.98 -15.02 -2.59
N LEU A 2 -3.57 -14.05 -1.77
CA LEU A 2 -4.41 -13.63 -0.63
C LEU A 2 -5.66 -12.93 -1.18
N GLU A 3 -6.82 -13.19 -0.59
CA GLU A 3 -8.06 -12.45 -0.91
C GLU A 3 -7.98 -11.02 -0.37
N PHE A 4 -8.83 -10.12 -0.87
CA PHE A 4 -8.78 -8.70 -0.50
C PHE A 4 -8.89 -8.44 0.99
N THR A 5 -9.84 -9.08 1.66
CA THR A 5 -10.03 -8.94 3.10
C THR A 5 -8.83 -9.48 3.88
N ASP A 6 -8.22 -10.59 3.44
CA ASP A 6 -7.05 -11.16 4.11
C ASP A 6 -5.82 -10.25 3.98
N ALA A 7 -5.58 -9.70 2.78
CA ALA A 7 -4.50 -8.76 2.55
C ALA A 7 -4.68 -7.47 3.35
N TYR A 8 -5.92 -6.95 3.42
CA TYR A 8 -6.27 -5.79 4.24
C TYR A 8 -6.03 -6.06 5.73
N THR A 9 -6.53 -7.17 6.28
CA THR A 9 -6.34 -7.53 7.68
C THR A 9 -4.87 -7.68 8.02
N LEU A 10 -4.09 -8.36 7.15
CA LEU A 10 -2.65 -8.48 7.32
C LEU A 10 -1.97 -7.10 7.38
N TRP A 11 -2.32 -6.16 6.48
CA TRP A 11 -1.78 -4.81 6.52
C TRP A 11 -2.15 -4.07 7.80
N ARG A 12 -3.39 -4.21 8.30
CA ARG A 12 -3.84 -3.56 9.54
C ARG A 12 -3.12 -4.05 10.79
N ASP A 13 -2.73 -5.32 10.81
CA ASP A 13 -2.06 -5.95 11.95
C ASP A 13 -0.53 -5.81 11.91
N LEU A 14 0.04 -5.51 10.73
CA LEU A 14 1.48 -5.41 10.55
C LEU A 14 1.99 -4.03 11.03
N PRO A 15 3.02 -3.98 11.90
CA PRO A 15 3.63 -2.71 12.26
C PRO A 15 4.34 -2.09 11.05
N PHE A 16 4.29 -0.75 10.95
CA PHE A 16 5.07 -0.02 9.97
C PHE A 16 6.57 -0.34 10.15
N PRO A 17 7.32 -0.63 9.07
CA PRO A 17 8.68 -1.11 9.18
C PRO A 17 9.61 -0.04 9.72
N ARG A 18 10.64 -0.45 10.46
CA ARG A 18 11.62 0.47 11.06
C ARG A 18 12.37 1.25 9.98
N SER A 19 12.84 2.44 10.34
CA SER A 19 13.83 3.16 9.53
C SER A 19 15.19 2.47 9.57
N GLY A 20 15.96 2.62 8.49
CA GLY A 20 17.35 2.16 8.43
C GLY A 20 18.33 3.21 8.93
N SER A 21 19.62 2.87 8.93
CA SER A 21 20.66 3.80 9.37
C SER A 21 21.24 4.66 8.24
N SER A 22 21.22 4.15 7.00
CA SER A 22 21.70 4.90 5.83
C SER A 22 20.73 6.01 5.43
N LYS A 23 21.28 7.07 4.82
CA LYS A 23 20.49 8.20 4.30
C LYS A 23 19.45 7.74 3.28
N GLU A 24 19.83 6.80 2.42
CA GLU A 24 18.97 6.23 1.38
C GLU A 24 17.81 5.43 1.97
N LEU A 25 18.03 4.69 3.07
CA LEU A 25 16.96 3.97 3.77
C LEU A 25 16.03 4.91 4.54
N ILE A 26 16.55 6.01 5.08
CA ILE A 26 15.73 7.05 5.72
C ILE A 26 14.80 7.70 4.69
N LEU A 27 15.33 8.07 3.52
CA LEU A 27 14.50 8.63 2.43
C LEU A 27 13.47 7.61 1.93
N THR A 28 13.86 6.35 1.81
CA THR A 28 12.96 5.26 1.44
C THR A 28 11.83 5.06 2.45
N HIS A 29 12.14 5.13 3.74
CA HIS A 29 11.13 5.05 4.80
C HIS A 29 10.14 6.22 4.72
N SER A 30 10.60 7.44 4.43
CA SER A 30 9.72 8.61 4.25
C SER A 30 8.79 8.43 3.05
N ASP A 31 9.31 8.02 1.90
CA ASP A 31 8.49 7.77 0.70
C ASP A 31 7.48 6.64 0.95
N LEU A 32 7.88 5.60 1.69
CA LEU A 32 6.97 4.52 2.08
C LEU A 32 5.84 5.02 2.99
N ALA A 33 6.13 5.94 3.91
CA ALA A 33 5.13 6.52 4.80
C ALA A 33 4.13 7.41 4.04
N GLU A 34 4.61 8.20 3.09
CA GLU A 34 3.74 9.00 2.20
C GLU A 34 2.79 8.10 1.40
N ILE A 35 3.31 7.00 0.84
CA ILE A 35 2.48 6.07 0.07
C ILE A 35 1.49 5.33 0.98
N ASP A 36 1.89 4.90 2.18
CA ASP A 36 1.00 4.30 3.17
C ASP A 36 -0.18 5.23 3.50
N GLU A 37 0.08 6.54 3.65
CA GLU A 37 -0.96 7.55 3.83
C GLU A 37 -1.97 7.56 2.68
N TYR A 38 -1.53 7.50 1.42
CA TYR A 38 -2.43 7.40 0.28
C TYR A 38 -3.26 6.10 0.29
N VAL A 39 -2.68 4.98 0.73
CA VAL A 39 -3.37 3.69 0.83
C VAL A 39 -4.41 3.67 1.96
N THR A 40 -4.35 4.58 2.94
CA THR A 40 -5.41 4.71 3.98
C THR A 40 -6.82 4.96 3.42
N THR A 41 -6.94 5.39 2.16
CA THR A 41 -8.23 5.44 1.45
C THR A 41 -8.97 4.09 1.44
N VAL A 42 -8.23 2.97 1.39
CA VAL A 42 -8.76 1.60 1.46
C VAL A 42 -9.46 1.33 2.79
N ILE A 43 -9.00 1.93 3.90
CA ILE A 43 -9.66 1.78 5.20
C ILE A 43 -11.10 2.32 5.14
N ARG A 44 -11.31 3.47 4.50
CA ARG A 44 -12.67 4.04 4.33
C ARG A 44 -13.56 3.18 3.47
N TYR A 45 -12.97 2.51 2.47
CA TYR A 45 -13.70 1.56 1.64
C TYR A 45 -14.16 0.34 2.44
N VAL A 46 -13.25 -0.30 3.19
CA VAL A 46 -13.58 -1.49 3.97
C VAL A 46 -14.53 -1.17 5.12
N GLU A 47 -14.29 -0.07 5.85
CA GLU A 47 -15.09 0.27 7.03
C GLU A 47 -16.44 0.93 6.70
N ARG A 48 -16.55 1.61 5.55
CA ARG A 48 -17.71 2.49 5.25
C ARG A 48 -18.27 2.33 3.83
N GLY A 49 -17.69 1.47 3.00
CA GLY A 49 -18.08 1.31 1.59
C GLY A 49 -17.77 2.52 0.70
N ILE A 50 -16.93 3.47 1.17
CA ILE A 50 -16.63 4.69 0.40
C ILE A 50 -15.49 4.41 -0.59
N PHE A 51 -15.82 4.28 -1.87
CA PHE A 51 -14.84 4.15 -2.94
C PHE A 51 -14.35 5.52 -3.41
N LYS A 52 -13.20 5.94 -2.87
CA LYS A 52 -12.51 7.16 -3.29
C LYS A 52 -11.00 6.89 -3.35
N PRO A 53 -10.47 6.46 -4.51
CA PRO A 53 -9.04 6.25 -4.69
C PRO A 53 -8.23 7.52 -4.42
N ALA A 54 -6.95 7.33 -4.11
CA ALA A 54 -6.00 8.43 -4.00
C ALA A 54 -5.89 9.19 -5.35
N PRO A 55 -5.66 10.51 -5.33
CA PRO A 55 -5.59 11.33 -6.54
C PRO A 55 -4.27 11.17 -7.32
N VAL A 56 -3.43 10.20 -6.95
CA VAL A 56 -2.11 9.92 -7.52
C VAL A 56 -2.03 8.46 -7.95
N ASP A 57 -1.09 8.14 -8.84
CA ASP A 57 -0.84 6.76 -9.27
C ASP A 57 -0.02 5.97 -8.23
N VAL A 58 -0.72 5.54 -7.18
CA VAL A 58 -0.14 4.78 -6.06
C VAL A 58 0.55 3.49 -6.52
N LEU A 59 -0.01 2.79 -7.51
CA LEU A 59 0.58 1.54 -8.00
C LEU A 59 1.93 1.79 -8.68
N SER A 60 2.02 2.83 -9.51
CA SER A 60 3.31 3.19 -10.13
C SER A 60 4.32 3.65 -9.09
N MET A 61 3.90 4.45 -8.10
CA MET A 61 4.78 4.88 -6.99
C MET A 61 5.32 3.69 -6.18
N LEU A 62 4.50 2.70 -5.86
CA LEU A 62 4.92 1.49 -5.15
C LEU A 62 5.91 0.65 -5.96
N GLN A 63 5.67 0.49 -7.26
CA GLN A 63 6.57 -0.25 -8.15
C GLN A 63 7.93 0.45 -8.30
N ASP A 64 7.93 1.78 -8.41
CA ASP A 64 9.16 2.58 -8.42
C ASP A 64 9.93 2.45 -7.10
N LEU A 65 9.22 2.52 -5.97
CA LEU A 65 9.81 2.38 -4.64
C LEU A 65 10.41 0.99 -4.44
N MET A 66 9.69 -0.09 -4.78
CA MET A 66 10.19 -1.46 -4.70
C MET A 66 11.47 -1.65 -5.53
N ARG A 67 11.49 -1.17 -6.78
CA ARG A 67 12.70 -1.24 -7.62
C ARG A 67 13.88 -0.49 -7.02
N ARG A 68 13.64 0.65 -6.37
CA ARG A 68 14.69 1.42 -5.69
C ARG A 68 15.20 0.70 -4.45
N ILE A 69 14.30 0.10 -3.67
CA ILE A 69 14.62 -0.70 -2.48
C ILE A 69 15.48 -1.91 -2.87
N ASP A 70 15.14 -2.60 -3.97
CA ASP A 70 15.91 -3.77 -4.43
C ASP A 70 17.36 -3.40 -4.73
N ARG A 71 17.57 -2.34 -5.52
CA ARG A 71 18.92 -1.83 -5.83
C ARG A 71 19.67 -1.41 -4.57
N LEU A 72 18.97 -0.81 -3.61
CA LEU A 72 19.56 -0.42 -2.33
C LEU A 72 19.96 -1.65 -1.51
N GLY A 73 19.11 -2.68 -1.47
CA GLY A 73 19.33 -3.95 -0.79
C GLY A 73 20.55 -4.72 -1.29
N ASP A 74 20.91 -4.56 -2.57
CA ASP A 74 22.12 -5.11 -3.18
C ASP A 74 23.41 -4.39 -2.73
N SER A 75 23.29 -3.15 -2.23
CA SER A 75 24.43 -2.29 -1.86
C SER A 75 24.68 -2.19 -0.35
N VAL A 76 23.68 -2.51 0.47
CA VAL A 76 23.76 -2.48 1.94
C VAL A 76 23.98 -3.88 2.51
N SER A 77 24.45 -3.97 3.75
CA SER A 77 24.69 -5.25 4.43
C SER A 77 24.21 -5.24 5.87
N GLY A 78 24.14 -6.44 6.48
CA GLY A 78 23.78 -6.59 7.88
C GLY A 78 22.34 -6.13 8.18
N VAL A 79 22.19 -5.30 9.21
CA VAL A 79 20.88 -4.81 9.69
C VAL A 79 20.15 -4.01 8.62
N ASP A 80 20.87 -3.18 7.86
CA ASP A 80 20.27 -2.34 6.82
C ASP A 80 19.71 -3.17 5.65
N GLN A 81 20.29 -4.33 5.36
CA GLN A 81 19.73 -5.27 4.38
C GLN A 81 18.43 -5.92 4.88
N VAL A 82 18.31 -6.18 6.19
CA VAL A 82 17.05 -6.66 6.79
C VAL A 82 15.98 -5.58 6.72
N VAL A 83 16.35 -4.32 6.97
CA VAL A 83 15.44 -3.17 6.84
C VAL A 83 14.97 -3.01 5.40
N ALA A 84 15.87 -3.02 4.42
CA ALA A 84 15.51 -2.94 2.99
C ALA A 84 14.50 -4.02 2.59
N ARG A 85 14.74 -5.28 2.99
CA ARG A 85 13.78 -6.38 2.75
C ARG A 85 12.43 -6.15 3.41
N SER A 86 12.43 -5.57 4.62
CA SER A 86 11.19 -5.25 5.33
C SER A 86 10.41 -4.13 4.63
N HIS A 87 11.10 -3.10 4.13
CA HIS A 87 10.47 -2.05 3.31
C HIS A 87 9.87 -2.63 2.03
N HIS A 88 10.60 -3.50 1.32
CA HIS A 88 10.08 -4.14 0.11
C HIS A 88 8.82 -4.96 0.42
N ALA A 89 8.87 -5.81 1.45
CA ALA A 89 7.74 -6.66 1.81
C ALA A 89 6.49 -5.85 2.18
N TYR A 90 6.67 -4.75 2.91
CA TYR A 90 5.58 -3.83 3.24
C TYR A 90 5.02 -3.14 1.99
N ALA A 91 5.88 -2.62 1.11
CA ALA A 91 5.45 -2.00 -0.16
C ALA A 91 4.70 -2.99 -1.07
N ALA A 92 5.15 -4.25 -1.14
CA ALA A 92 4.47 -5.29 -1.91
C ALA A 92 3.08 -5.62 -1.35
N LEU A 93 2.92 -5.60 -0.02
CA LEU A 93 1.62 -5.76 0.62
C LEU A 93 0.69 -4.58 0.29
N LEU A 94 1.20 -3.35 0.33
CA LEU A 94 0.43 -2.16 -0.08
C LEU A 94 0.01 -2.25 -1.56
N ASP A 95 0.89 -2.72 -2.46
CA ASP A 95 0.58 -2.86 -3.89
C ASP A 95 -0.56 -3.87 -4.10
N LEU A 96 -0.48 -5.01 -3.40
CA LEU A 96 -1.52 -6.03 -3.42
C LEU A 96 -2.87 -5.49 -2.92
N VAL A 97 -2.88 -4.87 -1.74
CA VAL A 97 -4.09 -4.32 -1.12
C VAL A 97 -4.72 -3.25 -2.01
N TYR A 98 -3.91 -2.29 -2.49
CA TYR A 98 -4.43 -1.18 -3.29
C TYR A 98 -4.93 -1.65 -4.66
N ARG A 99 -4.24 -2.60 -5.30
CA ARG A 99 -4.69 -3.20 -6.56
C ARG A 99 -6.02 -3.92 -6.40
N GLN A 100 -6.19 -4.67 -5.33
CA GLN A 100 -7.44 -5.37 -5.04
C GLN A 100 -8.59 -4.40 -4.70
N PHE A 101 -8.31 -3.32 -3.97
CA PHE A 101 -9.26 -2.23 -3.75
C PHE A 101 -9.74 -1.61 -5.08
N LEU A 102 -8.81 -1.26 -5.98
CA LEU A 102 -9.17 -0.73 -7.30
C LEU A 102 -9.98 -1.73 -8.13
N HIS A 103 -9.66 -3.02 -8.04
CA HIS A 103 -10.37 -4.09 -8.74
C HIS A 103 -11.79 -4.29 -8.18
N ALA A 104 -11.98 -4.20 -6.86
CA ALA A 104 -13.28 -4.29 -6.22
C ALA A 104 -14.21 -3.15 -6.65
N GLY A 105 -13.65 -1.96 -6.92
CA GLY A 105 -14.40 -0.83 -7.46
C GLY A 105 -15.46 -0.28 -6.49
N PRO A 106 -16.32 0.63 -6.95
CA PRO A 106 -17.44 1.12 -6.14
C PRO A 106 -18.40 -0.03 -5.82
N PRO A 107 -18.93 -0.10 -4.58
CA PRO A 107 -19.97 -1.07 -4.27
C PRO A 107 -21.18 -0.82 -5.18
N MET A 108 -21.66 -1.86 -5.86
CA MET A 108 -22.85 -1.76 -6.70
C MET A 108 -24.06 -1.41 -5.84
N GLY A 109 -24.50 -0.15 -5.86
CA GLY A 109 -25.67 0.29 -5.10
C GLY A 109 -25.88 1.80 -5.06
N SER A 110 -26.29 2.40 -6.19
CA SER A 110 -27.02 3.68 -6.28
C SER A 110 -27.59 3.91 -7.68
N ASP A 111 -28.23 2.91 -8.30
CA ASP A 111 -28.87 3.09 -9.62
C ASP A 111 -30.30 2.55 -9.72
N ARG A 112 -30.97 2.30 -8.59
CA ARG A 112 -32.40 1.94 -8.56
C ARG A 112 -33.03 2.33 -7.24
N ILE A 113 -33.50 3.59 -7.11
CA ILE A 113 -34.79 4.08 -6.55
C ILE A 113 -34.72 5.60 -6.86
N ASP A 114 -35.41 6.21 -7.82
CA ASP A 114 -36.85 6.35 -8.00
C ASP A 114 -37.16 6.62 -9.49
N GLU A 115 -37.65 5.61 -10.22
CA GLU A 115 -38.60 5.85 -11.30
C GLU A 115 -39.88 5.12 -10.90
N GLN A 116 -40.89 5.89 -10.52
CA GLN A 116 -42.32 5.64 -10.74
C GLN A 116 -43.18 6.64 -9.95
N PRO A 117 -44.38 6.95 -10.44
CA PRO A 117 -44.75 7.46 -11.75
C PRO A 117 -45.30 8.90 -11.71
#